data_AF-A0A2V8T3T6-F1
#
_entry.id   AF-A0A2V8T3T6-F1
#
_cell.length_a   1.000
_cell.length_b   1.000
_cell.length_c   1.000
_cell.angle_alpha   90.00
_cell.angle_beta   90.00
_cell.angle_gamma   90.00
#
_symmetry.space_group_name_H-M   'P 1'
#
loop_
_entity.id
_entity.type
_entity.pdbx_description
1 polymer ?
#
loop_
_entity_poly.entity_id
_entity_poly.type
_entity_poly.pdbx_seq_one_letter_code
_entity_poly.pdbx_strand_id
1 'polypeptide(L)'
;MAVLAAWLVPGAGHLVLGRRGRGLLFFVTIVGAFVLGLSLHGHLYWPTVAEPPSAFHFDLITVLWFLAEIGSGLCYLASYGMGLGTIPIPQAAAAPTFEYGSTFMFLAGLLNYLVIHDAFDIAAGRKR
;
A
#
# COMPACT_ATOMS: atom_id res chain seq x y z
N MET A 1 -0.39 16.79 -11.45
CA MET A 1 -0.40 15.59 -12.32
C MET A 1 0.59 14.52 -11.87
N ALA A 2 1.87 14.82 -11.67
CA ALA A 2 2.87 13.81 -11.27
C ALA A 2 2.57 13.11 -9.92
N VAL A 3 2.03 13.82 -8.93
CA VAL A 3 1.72 13.26 -7.59
C VAL A 3 0.57 12.25 -7.64
N LEU A 4 -0.53 12.58 -8.34
CA LEU A 4 -1.67 11.66 -8.50
C LEU A 4 -1.28 10.42 -9.31
N ALA A 5 -0.47 10.59 -10.36
CA ALA A 5 0.07 9.47 -11.13
C ALA A 5 1.01 8.59 -10.29
N ALA A 6 1.86 9.20 -9.46
CA ALA A 6 2.77 8.50 -8.55
C ALA A 6 2.04 7.75 -7.44
N TRP A 7 0.92 8.28 -6.95
CA TRP A 7 0.08 7.57 -5.99
C TRP A 7 -0.63 6.38 -6.64
N LEU A 8 -1.22 6.57 -7.82
CA LEU A 8 -1.97 5.52 -8.49
C LEU A 8 -1.08 4.36 -8.94
N VAL A 9 0.06 4.66 -9.57
CA VAL A 9 1.01 3.64 -10.06
C VAL A 9 2.37 3.87 -9.41
N PRO A 10 2.85 2.93 -8.56
CA PRO A 10 4.14 3.05 -7.91
C PRO A 10 5.26 3.36 -8.91
N GLY A 11 6.06 4.40 -8.65
CA GLY A 11 7.18 4.81 -9.52
C GLY A 11 6.80 5.58 -10.80
N ALA A 12 5.52 5.79 -11.10
CA ALA A 12 5.10 6.56 -12.29
C ALA A 12 5.51 8.03 -12.23
N GLY A 13 5.61 8.62 -11.03
CA GLY A 13 6.13 9.98 -10.85
C GLY A 13 7.55 10.15 -11.39
N HIS A 14 8.43 9.18 -11.12
CA HIS A 14 9.81 9.19 -11.61
C HIS A 14 9.90 8.93 -13.11
N LEU A 15 8.97 8.15 -13.69
CA LEU A 15 8.88 7.97 -15.14
C LEU A 15 8.53 9.29 -15.85
N VAL A 16 7.56 10.04 -15.30
CA VAL A 16 7.17 11.37 -15.81
C VAL A 16 8.33 12.37 -15.71
N LEU A 17 9.13 12.28 -14.65
CA LEU A 17 10.33 13.11 -14.44
C LEU A 17 11.56 12.64 -15.26
N GLY A 18 11.39 11.67 -16.17
CA GLY A 18 12.46 11.16 -17.05
C GLY A 18 13.44 10.18 -16.38
N ARG A 19 13.24 9.83 -15.10
CA ARG A 19 14.12 8.97 -14.31
C ARG A 19 13.69 7.51 -14.35
N ARG A 20 13.79 6.91 -15.54
CA ARG A 20 13.27 5.57 -15.82
C ARG A 20 13.81 4.48 -14.90
N GLY A 21 15.10 4.50 -14.58
CA GLY A 21 15.71 3.50 -13.68
C GLY A 21 15.13 3.53 -12.27
N ARG A 22 14.95 4.72 -11.68
CA ARG A 22 14.35 4.87 -10.35
C ARG A 22 12.87 4.46 -10.36
N GLY A 23 12.13 4.90 -11.38
CA GLY A 23 10.72 4.54 -11.54
C GLY A 23 10.51 3.02 -11.62
N LEU A 24 11.31 2.32 -12.44
CA LEU A 24 11.25 0.87 -12.56
C LEU A 24 11.61 0.16 -11.25
N LEU A 25 12.69 0.62 -10.57
CA LEU A 25 13.10 0.05 -9.29
C LEU A 25 11.98 0.15 -8.25
N PHE A 26 11.37 1.32 -8.09
CA PHE A 26 10.27 1.52 -7.15
C PHE A 26 9.03 0.71 -7.52
N PHE A 27 8.69 0.65 -8.81
CA PHE A 27 7.59 -0.18 -9.29
C PHE A 27 7.79 -1.65 -8.92
N VAL A 28 8.94 -2.23 -9.29
CA VAL A 28 9.25 -3.64 -9.02
C VAL A 28 9.28 -3.94 -7.53
N THR A 29 9.88 -3.07 -6.72
CA THR A 29 9.96 -3.28 -5.26
C THR A 29 8.58 -3.20 -4.60
N ILE A 30 7.77 -2.18 -4.92
CA ILE A 30 6.47 -1.97 -4.28
C ILE A 30 5.46 -3.01 -4.74
N VAL A 31 5.34 -3.21 -6.06
CA VAL A 31 4.42 -4.21 -6.62
C VAL A 31 4.87 -5.61 -6.21
N GLY A 32 6.17 -5.89 -6.24
CA GLY A 32 6.72 -7.18 -5.80
C GLY A 32 6.43 -7.46 -4.33
N ALA A 33 6.65 -6.49 -3.43
CA ALA A 33 6.31 -6.63 -2.02
C ALA A 33 4.80 -6.85 -1.81
N PHE A 34 3.96 -6.10 -2.51
CA PHE A 34 2.50 -6.24 -2.40
C PHE A 34 2.03 -7.62 -2.89
N VAL A 35 2.48 -8.06 -4.07
CA VAL A 35 2.13 -9.38 -4.63
C VAL A 35 2.65 -10.51 -3.75
N LEU A 36 3.86 -10.37 -3.21
CA LEU A 36 4.41 -11.32 -2.24
C LEU A 36 3.52 -11.37 -1.00
N GLY A 37 3.15 -10.22 -0.45
CA GLY A 37 2.27 -10.13 0.70
C GLY A 37 0.92 -10.82 0.48
N LEU A 38 0.32 -10.58 -0.68
CA LEU A 38 -0.93 -11.26 -1.08
C LEU A 38 -0.75 -12.78 -1.23
N SER A 39 0.36 -13.22 -1.82
CA SER A 39 0.68 -14.65 -1.96
C SER A 39 0.92 -15.36 -0.62
N LEU A 40 1.29 -14.59 0.41
CA LEU A 40 1.50 -15.05 1.78
C LEU A 40 0.22 -14.96 2.63
N HIS A 41 -0.95 -14.84 2.00
CA HIS A 41 -2.25 -14.71 2.66
C HIS A 41 -2.42 -13.41 3.46
N GLY A 42 -1.70 -12.35 3.09
CA GLY A 42 -1.93 -11.02 3.65
C GLY A 42 -3.37 -10.55 3.44
N HIS A 43 -3.86 -9.75 4.37
CA HIS A 43 -5.24 -9.25 4.38
C HIS A 43 -5.30 -7.76 4.13
N LEU A 44 -6.26 -7.34 3.30
CA LEU A 44 -6.58 -5.95 3.05
C LEU A 44 -7.58 -5.46 4.09
N TYR A 45 -7.16 -4.47 4.87
CA TYR A 45 -7.99 -3.89 5.90
C TYR A 45 -8.96 -2.87 5.31
N TRP A 46 -10.15 -2.84 5.90
CA TRP A 46 -11.16 -1.81 5.69
C TRP A 46 -11.49 -1.17 7.05
N PRO A 47 -11.73 0.15 7.13
CA PRO A 47 -12.11 0.80 8.37
C PRO A 47 -13.38 0.19 8.98
N THR A 48 -13.26 -0.34 10.19
CA THR A 48 -14.37 -0.95 10.94
C THR A 48 -14.75 -0.12 12.16
N VAL A 49 -15.99 -0.28 12.62
CA VAL A 49 -16.48 0.36 13.87
C VAL A 49 -15.79 -0.30 15.06
N ALA A 50 -15.43 0.50 16.08
CA ALA A 50 -14.80 -0.01 17.28
C ALA A 50 -15.78 -0.83 18.13
N GLU A 51 -15.40 -2.06 18.50
CA GLU A 51 -16.13 -2.90 19.45
C GLU A 51 -15.18 -3.39 20.58
N PRO A 52 -15.42 -3.01 21.86
CA PRO A 52 -16.50 -2.15 22.35
C PRO A 52 -16.34 -0.68 21.91
N PRO A 53 -17.42 0.14 21.95
CA PRO A 53 -17.38 1.53 21.52
C PRO A 53 -16.29 2.30 22.26
N SER A 54 -15.35 2.87 21.51
CA SER A 54 -14.26 3.68 22.03
C SER A 54 -14.53 5.18 21.80
N ALA A 55 -13.73 6.07 22.40
CA ALA A 55 -13.81 7.51 22.12
C ALA A 55 -13.64 7.83 20.61
N PHE A 56 -12.92 6.97 19.90
CA PHE A 56 -12.89 6.91 18.45
C PHE A 56 -13.97 5.92 17.96
N HIS A 57 -14.93 6.40 17.18
CA HIS A 57 -16.04 5.58 16.67
C HIS A 57 -15.57 4.40 15.80
N PHE A 58 -14.39 4.53 15.18
CA PHE A 58 -13.75 3.49 14.37
C PHE A 58 -12.63 2.82 15.15
N ASP A 59 -12.36 1.55 14.86
CA ASP A 59 -11.16 0.88 15.36
C ASP A 59 -9.92 1.56 14.75
N LEU A 60 -9.14 2.20 15.62
CA LEU A 60 -7.97 2.97 15.21
C LEU A 60 -6.94 2.08 14.49
N ILE A 61 -6.82 0.82 14.90
CA ILE A 61 -5.85 -0.09 14.30
C ILE A 61 -6.27 -0.38 12.86
N THR A 62 -7.50 -0.81 12.60
CA THR A 62 -7.95 -1.11 11.23
C THR A 62 -7.90 0.12 10.32
N VAL A 63 -8.16 1.31 10.85
CA VAL A 63 -7.99 2.57 10.11
C VAL A 63 -6.53 2.82 9.72
N LEU A 64 -5.58 2.62 10.64
CA LEU A 64 -4.16 2.81 10.37
C LEU A 64 -3.63 1.79 9.36
N TRP A 65 -4.04 0.52 9.48
CA TRP A 65 -3.72 -0.51 8.50
C TRP A 65 -4.25 -0.15 7.11
N PHE A 66 -5.53 0.20 7.01
CA PHE A 66 -6.14 0.67 5.77
C PHE A 66 -5.38 1.84 5.16
N LEU A 67 -5.04 2.85 5.97
CA LEU A 67 -4.36 4.05 5.50
C LEU A 67 -2.96 3.73 4.97
N ALA A 68 -2.25 2.80 5.59
CA ALA A 68 -0.97 2.35 5.07
C ALA A 68 -1.13 1.59 3.74
N GLU A 69 -2.05 0.64 3.67
CA GLU A 69 -2.22 -0.24 2.51
C GLU A 69 -2.76 0.47 1.27
N ILE A 70 -3.70 1.40 1.44
CA ILE A 70 -4.22 2.23 0.33
C ILE A 70 -3.10 3.10 -0.28
N GLY A 71 -2.01 3.32 0.46
CA GLY A 71 -0.79 3.92 -0.05
C GLY A 71 -0.21 3.20 -1.27
N SER A 72 -0.44 1.89 -1.41
CA SER A 72 0.01 1.11 -2.57
C SER A 72 -0.77 1.42 -3.87
N GLY A 73 -1.78 2.29 -3.78
CA GLY A 73 -2.51 2.84 -4.91
C GLY A 73 -3.33 1.79 -5.64
N LEU A 74 -3.04 1.60 -6.93
CA LEU A 74 -3.76 0.67 -7.79
C LEU A 74 -3.64 -0.79 -7.30
N CYS A 75 -2.57 -1.16 -6.59
CA CYS A 75 -2.43 -2.52 -6.06
C CYS A 75 -3.54 -2.85 -5.05
N TYR A 76 -3.78 -1.95 -4.09
CA TYR A 76 -4.88 -2.04 -3.14
C TYR A 76 -6.23 -2.07 -3.86
N LEU A 77 -6.50 -1.06 -4.71
CA LEU A 77 -7.80 -0.91 -5.36
C LEU A 77 -8.15 -2.10 -6.27
N ALA A 78 -7.19 -2.59 -7.05
CA ALA A 78 -7.40 -3.73 -7.95
C ALA A 78 -7.62 -5.02 -7.15
N SER A 79 -6.81 -5.27 -6.13
CA SER A 79 -6.93 -6.48 -5.30
C SER A 79 -8.23 -6.50 -4.52
N TYR A 80 -8.59 -5.36 -3.90
CA TYR A 80 -9.85 -5.20 -3.19
C TYR A 80 -11.05 -5.38 -4.13
N GLY A 81 -11.02 -4.77 -5.32
CA GLY A 81 -12.08 -4.92 -6.34
C GLY A 81 -12.20 -6.33 -6.91
N MET A 82 -11.11 -7.10 -6.91
CA MET A 82 -11.09 -8.52 -7.29
C MET A 82 -11.43 -9.47 -6.13
N GLY A 83 -11.61 -8.96 -4.91
CA GLY A 83 -11.85 -9.77 -3.71
C GLY A 83 -10.62 -10.56 -3.24
N LEU A 84 -9.42 -10.14 -3.63
CA LEU A 84 -8.16 -10.75 -3.21
C LEU A 84 -7.71 -10.14 -1.88
N GLY A 85 -7.34 -10.99 -0.92
CA GLY A 85 -6.93 -10.55 0.41
C GLY A 85 -8.08 -10.03 1.28
N THR A 86 -9.33 -10.21 0.88
CA THR A 86 -10.51 -9.73 1.64
C THR A 86 -11.25 -10.85 2.39
N ILE A 87 -10.69 -12.06 2.40
CA ILE A 87 -11.23 -13.17 3.21
C ILE A 87 -11.26 -12.77 4.69
N PRO A 88 -12.24 -13.23 5.49
CA PRO A 88 -12.34 -12.76 6.86
C PRO A 88 -11.12 -13.19 7.69
N ILE A 89 -10.71 -12.32 8.62
CA ILE A 89 -9.44 -12.42 9.34
C ILE A 89 -9.25 -13.77 10.03
N PRO A 90 -10.25 -14.40 10.69
CA PRO A 90 -10.06 -15.71 11.30
C PRO A 90 -9.63 -16.81 10.30
N GLN A 91 -10.09 -16.73 9.06
CA GLN A 91 -9.73 -17.66 7.99
C GLN A 91 -8.37 -17.31 7.39
N ALA A 92 -8.07 -16.01 7.23
CA ALA A 92 -6.77 -15.55 6.74
C ALA A 92 -5.63 -15.90 7.72
N ALA A 93 -5.85 -15.63 9.01
CA ALA A 93 -4.90 -15.86 10.10
C ALA A 93 -4.65 -17.34 10.40
N ALA A 94 -5.40 -18.26 9.79
CA ALA A 94 -5.10 -19.69 9.83
C ALA A 94 -3.80 -20.04 9.08
N ALA A 95 -3.38 -19.20 8.12
CA ALA A 95 -2.12 -19.38 7.42
C ALA A 95 -0.94 -18.91 8.31
N PRO A 96 0.12 -19.73 8.51
CA PRO A 96 1.29 -19.32 9.28
C PRO A 96 2.02 -18.11 8.69
N THR A 97 1.78 -17.81 7.41
CA THR A 97 2.41 -16.69 6.69
C THR A 97 1.63 -15.38 6.78
N PHE A 98 0.42 -15.40 7.35
CA PHE A 98 -0.53 -14.28 7.37
C PHE A 98 0.10 -12.96 7.86
N GLU A 99 0.73 -12.99 9.04
CA GLU A 99 1.31 -11.79 9.65
C GLU A 99 2.43 -11.19 8.78
N TYR A 100 3.25 -12.03 8.17
CA TYR A 100 4.29 -11.61 7.23
C TYR A 100 3.67 -11.04 5.96
N GLY A 101 2.62 -11.68 5.44
CA GLY A 101 1.91 -11.25 4.25
C GLY A 101 1.32 -9.85 4.41
N SER A 102 0.55 -9.63 5.47
CA SER A 102 -0.03 -8.33 5.81
C SER A 102 1.06 -7.27 6.03
N THR A 103 2.17 -7.63 6.68
CA THR A 103 3.30 -6.72 6.87
C THR A 103 3.92 -6.27 5.53
N PHE A 104 4.08 -7.18 4.56
CA PHE A 104 4.59 -6.81 3.24
C PHE A 104 3.65 -5.86 2.49
N MET A 105 2.33 -6.08 2.58
CA MET A 105 1.32 -5.21 1.95
C MET A 105 1.30 -3.81 2.60
N PHE A 106 1.39 -3.77 3.93
CA PHE A 106 1.56 -2.54 4.70
C PHE A 106 2.83 -1.77 4.30
N LEU A 107 3.97 -2.45 4.26
CA LEU A 107 5.25 -1.85 3.86
C LEU A 107 5.23 -1.35 2.41
N ALA A 108 4.60 -2.08 1.50
CA ALA A 108 4.46 -1.65 0.11
C ALA A 108 3.76 -0.30 0.01
N GLY A 109 2.67 -0.10 0.76
CA GLY A 109 1.95 1.16 0.76
C GLY A 109 2.72 2.32 1.43
N LEU A 110 3.37 2.07 2.57
CA LEU A 110 4.24 3.07 3.21
C LEU A 110 5.42 3.47 2.34
N LEU A 111 6.07 2.51 1.68
CA LEU A 111 7.15 2.78 0.73
C LEU A 111 6.66 3.63 -0.43
N ASN A 112 5.45 3.39 -0.95
CA ASN A 112 4.90 4.21 -2.00
C ASN A 112 4.68 5.66 -1.54
N TYR A 113 4.25 5.89 -0.30
CA TYR A 113 4.17 7.26 0.25
C TYR A 113 5.54 7.97 0.25
N LEU A 114 6.61 7.27 0.63
CA LEU A 114 7.96 7.83 0.57
C LEU A 114 8.41 8.11 -0.86
N VAL A 115 8.07 7.23 -1.81
CA VAL A 115 8.37 7.41 -3.24
C VAL A 115 7.62 8.61 -3.81
N ILE A 116 6.36 8.81 -3.43
CA ILE A 116 5.58 9.99 -3.82
C ILE A 116 6.22 11.26 -3.26
N HIS A 117 6.66 11.24 -2.00
CA HIS A 117 7.37 12.38 -1.40
C HIS A 117 8.71 12.66 -2.12
N ASP A 118 9.49 11.63 -2.44
CA ASP A 118 10.73 11.78 -3.20
C ASP A 118 10.47 12.36 -4.60
N ALA A 119 9.44 11.89 -5.30
CA ALA A 119 9.04 12.43 -6.59
C ALA A 119 8.63 13.91 -6.48
N PHE A 120 7.92 14.28 -5.41
CA PHE A 120 7.56 15.67 -5.12
C PHE A 120 8.78 16.54 -4.85
N ASP A 121 9.75 16.07 -4.06
CA ASP A 121 11.00 16.80 -3.80
C ASP A 121 11.82 17.03 -5.07
N ILE A 122 11.87 16.03 -5.96
CA ILE A 122 12.52 16.15 -7.27
C ILE A 122 11.79 17.18 -8.13
N ALA A 123 10.46 17.10 -8.21
CA ALA A 123 9.64 18.02 -8.98
C ALA A 123 9.74 19.47 -8.45
N ALA A 124 9.90 19.64 -7.14
CA ALA A 124 10.09 20.93 -6.49
C ALA A 124 11.54 21.47 -6.61
N GLY A 125 12.45 20.75 -7.27
CA GLY A 125 13.84 21.16 -7.44
C GLY A 125 14.69 21.08 -6.16
N ARG A 126 14.17 20.50 -5.08
CA ARG A 126 14.89 20.32 -3.81
C ARG A 126 15.90 19.17 -3.88
N LYS A 127 15.74 18.24 -4.83
CA LYS A 127 16.58 17.04 -4.97
C LYS A 127 16.87 16.69 -6.43
N ARG A 128 18.06 16.15 -6.70
CA ARG A 128 18.51 15.67 -8.02
C ARG A 128 18.49 14.15 -8.17
#